data_AF-A9XDE9-F1
#
_entry.id   AF-A9XDE9-F1
#
_cell.length_a   1.000
_cell.length_b   1.000
_cell.length_c   1.000
_cell.angle_alpha   90.00
_cell.angle_beta   90.00
_cell.angle_gamma   90.00
#
_symmetry.space_group_name_H-M   'P 1'
#
loop_
_entity.id
_entity.type
_entity.pdbx_description
1 polymer ?
#
loop_
_entity_poly.entity_id
_entity_poly.type
_entity_poly.pdbx_seq_one_letter_code
_entity_poly.pdbx_strand_id
1 'polypeptide(L)'
;ALVSSIDGLAKAIGQKIDQNTGLSANANLNTSLLAGAYVISTLITEKLDKLKSEELKDKIDEAKKCSQDFTTKLKGEHATLGVAAGAATTDANAKNAILKTDQGDKGVKELKKLIESVEDLAKAAQE
;
A
#
# COMPACT_ATOMS: atom_id res chain seq x y z
N ALA A 1 9.05 8.01 -0.05
CA ALA A 1 7.98 8.85 -0.64
C ALA A 1 6.78 8.02 -1.10
N LEU A 2 6.91 7.13 -2.09
CA LEU A 2 5.77 6.33 -2.58
C LEU A 2 5.14 5.44 -1.50
N VAL A 3 5.94 4.74 -0.69
CA VAL A 3 5.43 3.97 0.45
C VAL A 3 4.63 4.87 1.41
N SER A 4 5.14 6.07 1.70
CA SER A 4 4.44 7.07 2.54
C SER A 4 3.15 7.60 1.91
N SER A 5 3.02 7.62 0.59
CA SER A 5 1.74 8.00 -0.05
C SER A 5 0.63 6.98 0.20
N ILE A 6 0.95 5.70 0.45
CA ILE A 6 -0.02 4.69 0.86
C ILE A 6 -0.60 5.03 2.24
N ASP A 7 0.22 5.55 3.18
CA ASP A 7 -0.29 6.08 4.46
C ASP A 7 -1.25 7.25 4.24
N GLY A 8 -0.98 8.10 3.24
CA GLY A 8 -1.88 9.17 2.81
C GLY A 8 -3.23 8.63 2.32
N LEU A 9 -3.20 7.58 1.48
CA LEU A 9 -4.42 6.90 1.02
C LEU A 9 -5.17 6.22 2.17
N ALA A 10 -4.47 5.62 3.13
CA ALA A 10 -5.10 4.98 4.28
C ALA A 10 -5.92 5.96 5.14
N LYS A 11 -5.54 7.25 5.18
CA LYS A 11 -6.34 8.31 5.83
C LYS A 11 -7.67 8.60 5.14
N ALA A 12 -7.79 8.28 3.85
CA ALA A 12 -9.00 8.49 3.06
C ALA A 12 -9.98 7.31 3.12
N ILE A 13 -9.67 6.24 3.86
CA ILE A 13 -10.58 5.09 4.02
C ILE A 13 -11.90 5.54 4.64
N GLY A 14 -13.00 5.19 3.97
CA GLY A 14 -14.36 5.55 4.41
C GLY A 14 -14.62 7.05 4.37
N GLN A 15 -13.89 7.81 3.54
CA GLN A 15 -14.04 9.26 3.40
C GLN A 15 -14.51 9.64 1.98
N LYS A 16 -15.12 10.81 1.88
CA LYS A 16 -15.31 11.56 0.63
C LYS A 16 -14.77 12.98 0.82
N ILE A 17 -14.56 13.68 -0.30
CA ILE A 17 -14.28 15.11 -0.25
C ILE A 17 -15.53 15.84 0.20
N ASP A 18 -15.34 16.75 1.16
CA ASP A 18 -16.38 17.59 1.74
C ASP A 18 -15.99 19.06 1.61
N GLN A 19 -16.95 19.91 1.27
CA GLN A 19 -16.71 21.34 1.09
C GLN A 19 -16.28 22.02 2.41
N ASN A 20 -16.78 21.57 3.55
CA ASN A 20 -16.65 22.28 4.83
C ASN A 20 -15.53 21.70 5.70
N THR A 21 -15.36 20.38 5.67
CA THR A 21 -14.38 19.68 6.53
C THR A 21 -13.17 19.15 5.75
N GLY A 22 -13.15 19.32 4.42
CA GLY A 22 -12.16 18.71 3.52
C GLY A 22 -12.42 17.23 3.28
N LEU A 23 -12.56 16.45 4.36
CA LEU A 23 -13.01 15.05 4.33
C LEU A 23 -14.20 14.83 5.27
N SER A 24 -15.19 14.07 4.82
CA SER A 24 -16.31 13.61 5.64
C SER A 24 -16.63 12.14 5.38
N ALA A 25 -17.37 11.51 6.30
CA ALA A 25 -17.64 10.08 6.27
C ALA A 25 -18.39 9.64 4.99
N ASN A 26 -17.91 8.57 4.38
CA ASN A 26 -18.47 7.88 3.22
C ASN A 26 -18.09 6.40 3.28
N ALA A 27 -18.61 5.73 4.31
CA ALA A 27 -18.16 4.41 4.71
C ALA A 27 -18.31 3.36 3.61
N ASN A 28 -17.38 2.40 3.61
CA ASN A 28 -17.40 1.18 2.82
C ASN A 28 -17.29 1.35 1.30
N LEU A 29 -16.88 2.51 0.80
CA LEU A 29 -16.73 2.79 -0.63
C LEU A 29 -15.26 2.86 -1.07
N ASN A 30 -14.45 1.87 -0.68
CA ASN A 30 -12.98 1.93 -0.79
C ASN A 30 -12.38 1.23 -2.02
N THR A 31 -13.19 0.68 -2.94
CA THR A 31 -12.67 -0.15 -4.05
C THR A 31 -11.71 0.62 -4.97
N SER A 32 -12.06 1.84 -5.37
CA SER A 32 -11.17 2.68 -6.22
C SER A 32 -9.94 3.18 -5.46
N LEU A 33 -10.08 3.47 -4.16
CA LEU A 33 -8.97 3.85 -3.29
C LEU A 33 -7.91 2.73 -3.24
N LEU A 34 -8.35 1.48 -3.07
CA LEU A 34 -7.47 0.31 -3.06
C LEU A 34 -6.86 0.01 -4.44
N ALA A 35 -7.60 0.23 -5.52
CA ALA A 35 -7.02 0.16 -6.87
C ALA A 35 -5.88 1.19 -7.05
N GLY A 36 -6.03 2.39 -6.50
CA GLY A 36 -4.96 3.40 -6.45
C GLY A 36 -3.76 2.93 -5.63
N ALA A 37 -3.98 2.35 -4.45
CA ALA A 37 -2.90 1.80 -3.63
C ALA A 37 -2.14 0.65 -4.34
N TYR A 38 -2.86 -0.21 -5.09
CA TYR A 38 -2.26 -1.25 -5.92
C TYR A 38 -1.39 -0.68 -7.05
N VAL A 39 -1.82 0.38 -7.73
CA VAL A 39 -0.99 1.05 -8.74
C VAL A 39 0.28 1.64 -8.12
N ILE A 40 0.20 2.19 -6.91
CA ILE A 40 1.39 2.68 -6.20
C ILE A 40 2.30 1.51 -5.82
N SER A 41 1.76 0.36 -5.41
CA SER A 41 2.57 -0.81 -5.07
C SER A 41 3.35 -1.35 -6.27
N THR A 42 2.72 -1.41 -7.45
CA THR A 42 3.40 -1.79 -8.70
C THR A 42 4.47 -0.76 -9.08
N LEU A 43 4.19 0.54 -8.91
CA LEU A 43 5.16 1.60 -9.20
C LEU A 43 6.39 1.53 -8.27
N ILE A 44 6.21 1.14 -7.00
CA ILE A 44 7.32 0.91 -6.08
C ILE A 44 8.23 -0.20 -6.61
N THR A 45 7.66 -1.33 -7.04
CA THR A 45 8.44 -2.43 -7.65
C THR A 45 9.22 -1.94 -8.86
N GLU A 46 8.58 -1.23 -9.78
CA GLU A 46 9.24 -0.70 -10.99
C GLU A 46 10.38 0.28 -10.68
N LYS A 47 10.27 1.05 -9.59
CA LYS A 47 11.32 1.99 -9.18
C LYS A 47 12.50 1.26 -8.54
N LEU A 48 12.23 0.25 -7.71
CA LEU A 48 13.25 -0.61 -7.13
C LEU A 48 14.00 -1.40 -8.21
N ASP A 49 13.31 -1.89 -9.24
CA ASP A 49 13.91 -2.56 -10.40
C ASP A 49 14.92 -1.69 -11.17
N LYS A 50 14.73 -0.37 -11.13
CA LYS A 50 15.60 0.60 -11.81
C LYS A 50 16.76 1.05 -10.93
N LEU A 51 16.74 0.75 -9.64
CA LEU A 51 17.83 1.10 -8.73
C LEU A 51 19.00 0.14 -8.96
N LYS A 52 20.19 0.68 -9.23
CA LYS A 52 21.42 -0.10 -9.40
C LYS A 52 22.49 0.41 -8.44
N SER A 53 22.89 -0.45 -7.51
CA SER A 53 24.03 -0.25 -6.61
C SER A 53 24.56 -1.62 -6.21
N GLU A 54 25.85 -1.85 -6.36
CA GLU A 54 26.49 -3.10 -5.94
C GLU A 54 26.53 -3.21 -4.42
N GLU A 55 26.84 -2.10 -3.74
CA GLU A 55 26.94 -2.03 -2.27
C GLU A 55 25.58 -2.20 -1.57
N LEU A 56 24.50 -1.75 -2.22
CA LEU A 56 23.13 -1.84 -1.68
C LEU A 56 22.31 -2.98 -2.30
N LYS A 57 22.92 -3.84 -3.11
CA LYS A 57 22.22 -4.86 -3.91
C LYS A 57 21.26 -5.71 -3.07
N ASP A 58 21.73 -6.23 -1.94
CA ASP A 58 20.92 -7.10 -1.08
C ASP A 58 19.71 -6.36 -0.50
N LYS A 59 19.87 -5.09 -0.12
CA LYS A 59 18.77 -4.26 0.41
C LYS A 59 17.76 -3.89 -0.67
N ILE A 60 18.23 -3.64 -1.90
CA ILE A 60 17.37 -3.40 -3.06
C ILE A 60 16.54 -4.66 -3.37
N ASP A 61 17.19 -5.82 -3.39
CA ASP A 61 16.54 -7.10 -3.69
C ASP A 61 15.50 -7.47 -2.62
N GLU A 62 15.79 -7.22 -1.33
CA GLU A 62 14.82 -7.43 -0.25
C GLU A 62 13.61 -6.47 -0.33
N ALA A 63 13.84 -5.17 -0.53
CA ALA A 63 12.76 -4.20 -0.70
C ALA A 63 11.88 -4.53 -1.91
N LYS A 64 12.51 -5.00 -3.01
CA LYS A 64 11.80 -5.43 -4.22
C LYS A 64 10.92 -6.64 -3.92
N LYS A 65 11.45 -7.66 -3.25
CA LYS A 65 10.69 -8.84 -2.84
C LYS A 65 9.50 -8.45 -1.97
N CYS A 66 9.70 -7.61 -0.96
CA CYS A 66 8.61 -7.11 -0.12
C CYS A 66 7.54 -6.36 -0.94
N SER A 67 7.95 -5.59 -1.95
CA SER A 67 7.02 -4.87 -2.84
C SER A 67 6.19 -5.82 -3.72
N GLN A 68 6.82 -6.89 -4.21
CA GLN A 68 6.16 -7.94 -4.99
C GLN A 68 5.19 -8.75 -4.13
N ASP A 69 5.59 -9.10 -2.90
CA ASP A 69 4.75 -9.83 -1.94
C ASP A 69 3.49 -9.01 -1.59
N PHE A 70 3.66 -7.72 -1.30
CA PHE A 70 2.53 -6.83 -1.03
C PHE A 70 1.56 -6.73 -2.21
N THR A 71 2.09 -6.48 -3.42
CA THR A 71 1.27 -6.41 -4.65
C THR A 71 0.54 -7.74 -4.92
N THR A 72 1.23 -8.86 -4.73
CA THR A 72 0.68 -10.20 -4.92
C THR A 72 -0.43 -10.49 -3.91
N LYS A 73 -0.25 -10.09 -2.64
CA LYS A 73 -1.27 -10.26 -1.60
C LYS A 73 -2.53 -9.45 -1.91
N LEU A 74 -2.39 -8.17 -2.28
CA LEU A 74 -3.55 -7.35 -2.70
C LEU A 74 -4.32 -7.98 -3.88
N LYS A 75 -3.58 -8.48 -4.88
CA LYS A 75 -4.16 -9.18 -6.03
C LYS A 75 -4.85 -10.48 -5.63
N GLY A 76 -4.25 -11.26 -4.72
CA GLY A 76 -4.83 -12.50 -4.21
C GLY A 76 -6.14 -12.27 -3.44
N GLU A 77 -6.27 -11.13 -2.77
CA GLU A 77 -7.45 -10.74 -2.00
C GLU A 77 -8.54 -10.05 -2.85
N HIS A 78 -8.44 -10.09 -4.19
CA HIS A 78 -9.34 -9.38 -5.12
C HIS A 78 -10.83 -9.64 -4.86
N ALA A 79 -11.22 -10.84 -4.40
CA ALA A 79 -12.60 -11.15 -4.07
C ALA A 79 -13.17 -10.26 -2.94
N THR A 80 -12.30 -9.67 -2.12
CA THR A 80 -12.68 -8.79 -1.01
C THR A 80 -12.25 -7.34 -1.19
N LEU A 81 -11.18 -7.08 -1.96
CA LEU A 81 -10.61 -5.74 -2.18
C LEU A 81 -11.00 -5.13 -3.54
N GLY A 82 -11.38 -5.98 -4.50
CA GLY A 82 -11.74 -5.62 -5.87
C GLY A 82 -13.15 -6.06 -6.22
N VAL A 83 -14.08 -5.96 -5.26
CA VAL A 83 -15.48 -6.37 -5.44
C VAL A 83 -16.12 -5.66 -6.65
N ALA A 84 -16.94 -6.41 -7.40
CA ALA A 84 -17.55 -5.97 -8.65
C ALA A 84 -18.54 -4.80 -8.47
N ALA A 85 -18.86 -4.13 -9.59
CA ALA A 85 -19.77 -2.99 -9.63
C ALA A 85 -21.10 -3.30 -8.91
N GLY A 86 -21.42 -2.48 -7.90
CA GLY A 86 -22.61 -2.62 -7.05
C GLY A 86 -22.31 -3.14 -5.63
N ALA A 87 -21.15 -3.77 -5.43
CA ALA A 87 -20.60 -4.08 -4.11
C ALA A 87 -19.46 -3.10 -3.80
N ALA A 88 -19.15 -2.93 -2.51
CA ALA A 88 -18.15 -1.98 -2.10
C ALA A 88 -17.24 -2.53 -1.00
N THR A 89 -15.95 -2.23 -1.10
CA THR A 89 -14.97 -2.71 -0.13
C THR A 89 -15.14 -1.99 1.20
N THR A 90 -15.44 -2.76 2.25
CA THR A 90 -15.65 -2.24 3.60
C THR A 90 -14.43 -1.50 4.13
N ASP A 91 -14.66 -0.57 5.06
CA ASP A 91 -13.56 0.14 5.73
C ASP A 91 -12.65 -0.84 6.46
N ALA A 92 -13.22 -1.89 7.06
CA ALA A 92 -12.45 -2.96 7.70
C ALA A 92 -11.53 -3.65 6.68
N ASN A 93 -12.05 -4.12 5.54
CA ASN A 93 -11.22 -4.77 4.52
C ASN A 93 -10.13 -3.84 3.97
N ALA A 94 -10.44 -2.56 3.77
CA ALA A 94 -9.44 -1.57 3.34
C ALA A 94 -8.34 -1.35 4.40
N LYS A 95 -8.69 -1.30 5.69
CA LYS A 95 -7.72 -1.18 6.78
C LYS A 95 -6.80 -2.41 6.87
N ASN A 96 -7.37 -3.61 6.77
CA ASN A 96 -6.62 -4.88 6.72
C ASN A 96 -5.62 -4.95 5.54
N ALA A 97 -5.81 -4.12 4.51
CA ALA A 97 -4.96 -4.07 3.33
C ALA A 97 -3.87 -2.98 3.42
N ILE A 98 -4.21 -1.74 3.80
CA ILE A 98 -3.29 -0.59 3.65
C ILE A 98 -3.10 0.28 4.90
N LEU A 99 -3.80 0.02 6.02
CA LEU A 99 -3.59 0.80 7.25
C LEU A 99 -2.52 0.14 8.12
N LYS A 100 -1.31 0.70 8.15
CA LYS A 100 -0.18 0.11 8.88
C LYS A 100 -0.39 -0.13 10.40
N THR A 101 -1.36 0.52 11.04
CA THR A 101 -1.69 0.25 12.46
C THR A 101 -2.65 -0.94 12.64
N ASP A 102 -3.21 -1.46 11.56
CA ASP A 102 -4.09 -2.63 11.55
C ASP A 102 -3.28 -3.93 11.70
N GLN A 103 -3.96 -5.03 12.05
CA GLN A 103 -3.37 -6.36 12.29
C GLN A 103 -3.90 -7.43 11.34
N GLY A 104 -4.63 -6.99 10.31
CA GLY A 104 -5.18 -7.82 9.27
C GLY A 104 -4.21 -8.67 8.49
N ASP A 105 -4.80 -9.46 7.59
CA ASP A 105 -4.07 -10.35 6.70
C ASP A 105 -4.48 -10.14 5.23
N LYS A 106 -4.77 -8.89 4.83
CA LYS A 106 -5.12 -8.58 3.43
C LYS A 106 -4.09 -7.74 2.69
N GLY A 107 -2.88 -7.63 3.25
CA GLY A 107 -1.78 -6.82 2.70
C GLY A 107 -1.06 -5.99 3.76
N VAL A 108 -1.66 -5.71 4.92
CA VAL A 108 -1.03 -4.84 5.92
C VAL A 108 0.28 -5.42 6.48
N LYS A 109 0.42 -6.74 6.57
CA LYS A 109 1.65 -7.40 7.03
C LYS A 109 2.78 -7.21 6.01
N GLU A 110 2.48 -7.40 4.74
CA GLU A 110 3.42 -7.20 3.63
C GLU A 110 3.77 -5.71 3.49
N LEU A 111 2.80 -4.81 3.68
CA LEU A 111 3.04 -3.36 3.69
C LEU A 111 4.00 -2.95 4.80
N LYS A 112 3.88 -3.50 6.02
CA LYS A 112 4.83 -3.23 7.12
C LYS A 112 6.25 -3.64 6.76
N LYS A 113 6.41 -4.86 6.23
CA LYS A 113 7.73 -5.34 5.76
C LYS A 113 8.29 -4.49 4.62
N LEU A 114 7.43 -4.04 3.70
CA LEU A 114 7.83 -3.11 2.64
C LEU A 114 8.29 -1.75 3.20
N ILE A 115 7.60 -1.21 4.21
CA ILE A 115 8.01 0.02 4.90
C ILE A 115 9.39 -0.19 5.52
N GLU A 116 9.56 -1.23 6.32
CA GLU A 116 10.82 -1.53 7.02
C GLU A 116 12.00 -1.70 6.04
N SER A 117 11.83 -2.55 5.02
CA SER A 117 12.88 -2.77 4.00
C SER A 117 13.26 -1.51 3.22
N VAL A 118 12.30 -0.65 2.89
CA VAL A 118 12.57 0.63 2.22
C VAL A 118 13.23 1.63 3.16
N GLU A 119 12.87 1.64 4.45
CA GLU A 119 13.55 2.48 5.46
C GLU A 119 15.01 2.06 5.64
N ASP A 120 15.29 0.76 5.70
CA ASP A 120 16.65 0.26 5.86
C ASP A 120 17.51 0.49 4.61
N LEU A 121 16.93 0.36 3.41
CA LEU A 121 17.58 0.77 2.17
C LEU A 121 17.89 2.27 2.17
N ALA A 122 16.95 3.11 2.62
CA ALA A 122 17.13 4.56 2.66
C ALA A 122 18.22 4.98 3.65
N LYS A 123 18.28 4.37 4.84
CA LYS A 123 19.35 4.61 5.82
C LYS A 123 20.72 4.24 5.24
N ALA A 124 20.83 3.05 4.65
CA ALA A 124 22.08 2.58 4.08
C ALA A 124 22.57 3.41 2.88
N ALA A 125 21.66 4.08 2.15
CA ALA A 125 22.02 4.98 1.07
C ALA A 125 22.46 6.38 1.56
N GLN A 126 22.29 6.69 2.84
CA GLN A 126 22.70 7.96 3.47
C GLN A 126 24.02 7.85 4.24
N GLU A 127 24.50 6.62 4.46
CA GLU A 127 25.83 6.32 5.02
C GLU A 127 26.91 6.45 3.95
#